data_AF-A0A7L0H502-F1
#
_entry.id   AF-A0A7L0H502-F1
#
_cell.length_a   1.000
_cell.length_b   1.000
_cell.length_c   1.000
_cell.angle_alpha   90.00
_cell.angle_beta   90.00
_cell.angle_gamma   90.00
#
_symmetry.space_group_name_H-M   'P 1'
#
loop_
_entity.id
_entity.type
_entity.pdbx_description
1 polymer ?
#
loop_
_entity_poly.entity_id
_entity_poly.type
_entity_poly.pdbx_seq_one_letter_code
_entity_poly.pdbx_strand_id
1 'polypeptide(L)'
;WQKRWVNSEYKPDLGKFKLSAGKFYGDAVRDKGLQTSENSKFYAMSSRFKPFSNKGKTLVIQYTVKHEQKIDCGGGYVKIFSSNLDQKNLSGDSHYYIMFGPDICGSETKKVHVILNHKNKPHPIKKPIRCKV
;
A
#
# COMPACT_ATOMS: atom_id res chain seq x y z
N TRP A 1 -8.86 -14.83 -1.09
CA TRP A 1 -8.06 -13.64 -1.46
C TRP A 1 -6.76 -14.02 -2.17
N GLN A 2 -6.08 -15.10 -1.77
CA GLN A 2 -4.85 -15.60 -2.39
C GLN A 2 -4.94 -15.86 -3.90
N LYS A 3 -6.12 -16.22 -4.43
CA LYS A 3 -6.33 -16.36 -5.89
C LYS A 3 -6.23 -15.03 -6.68
N ARG A 4 -6.33 -13.88 -6.01
CA ARG A 4 -6.33 -12.54 -6.64
C ARG A 4 -5.05 -11.74 -6.39
N TRP A 5 -4.42 -11.98 -5.24
CA TRP A 5 -3.21 -11.29 -4.83
C TRP A 5 -1.98 -12.14 -5.12
N VAL A 6 -0.95 -11.52 -5.69
CA VAL A 6 0.33 -12.14 -6.02
C VAL A 6 1.40 -11.51 -5.13
N ASN A 7 2.13 -12.34 -4.41
CA ASN A 7 3.31 -11.91 -3.66
C ASN A 7 4.48 -11.75 -4.62
N SER A 8 5.30 -10.73 -4.39
CA SER A 8 6.57 -10.60 -5.09
C SER A 8 7.55 -11.69 -4.66
N GLU A 9 8.41 -12.06 -5.60
CA GLU A 9 9.55 -12.97 -5.46
C GLU A 9 10.87 -12.21 -5.67
N TYR A 10 10.84 -10.87 -5.81
CA TYR A 10 12.01 -10.00 -6.05
C TYR A 10 13.15 -10.20 -5.05
N LYS A 11 12.83 -10.55 -3.80
CA LYS A 11 13.81 -10.88 -2.76
C LYS A 11 13.29 -11.97 -1.83
N PRO A 12 14.18 -12.82 -1.27
CA PRO A 12 13.77 -14.03 -0.53
C PRO A 12 13.15 -13.74 0.85
N ASP A 13 13.39 -12.57 1.43
CA ASP A 13 13.08 -12.25 2.83
C ASP A 13 11.86 -11.34 3.01
N LEU A 14 10.96 -11.25 2.02
CA LEU A 14 9.72 -10.47 2.10
C LEU A 14 8.79 -11.00 3.20
N GLY A 15 8.16 -10.08 3.91
CA GLY A 15 7.17 -10.39 4.94
C GLY A 15 5.87 -10.95 4.36
N LYS A 16 5.16 -11.74 5.16
CA LYS A 16 3.93 -12.42 4.75
C LYS A 16 2.68 -11.66 5.18
N PHE A 17 1.70 -11.58 4.29
CA PHE A 17 0.36 -11.14 4.65
C PHE A 17 -0.47 -12.33 5.14
N LYS A 18 -1.26 -12.11 6.19
CA LYS A 18 -2.30 -13.03 6.64
C LYS A 18 -3.67 -12.37 6.58
N LEU A 19 -4.71 -13.18 6.48
CA LEU A 19 -6.09 -12.72 6.59
C LEU A 19 -6.50 -12.72 8.06
N SER A 20 -6.88 -11.57 8.61
CA SER A 20 -7.20 -11.42 10.02
C SER A 20 -8.14 -10.23 10.23
N ALA A 21 -9.02 -10.32 11.23
CA ALA A 21 -9.79 -9.17 11.73
C ALA A 21 -9.04 -8.39 12.84
N GLY A 22 -7.91 -8.92 13.31
CA GLY A 22 -7.15 -8.37 14.43
C GLY A 22 -7.58 -8.95 15.79
N LYS A 23 -7.04 -8.36 16.86
CA LYS A 23 -7.39 -8.67 18.26
C LYS A 23 -8.74 -8.08 18.66
N PHE A 24 -9.13 -6.97 18.05
CA PHE A 24 -10.43 -6.34 18.22
C PHE A 24 -11.01 -5.92 16.87
N TYR A 25 -12.31 -6.04 16.70
CA TYR A 25 -13.02 -5.77 15.45
C TYR A 25 -14.46 -5.35 15.76
N GLY A 26 -15.11 -4.66 14.84
CA GLY A 26 -16.55 -4.42 14.89
C GLY A 26 -17.32 -5.66 14.47
N ASP A 27 -16.86 -6.34 13.41
CA ASP A 27 -17.44 -7.57 12.89
C ASP A 27 -16.33 -8.58 12.52
N ALA A 28 -16.41 -9.78 13.09
CA ALA A 28 -15.38 -10.82 12.98
C ALA A 28 -15.13 -11.31 11.54
N VAL A 29 -16.10 -11.13 10.64
CA VAL A 29 -16.05 -11.61 9.25
C VAL A 29 -15.79 -10.45 8.31
N ARG A 30 -16.53 -9.34 8.45
CA ARG A 30 -16.47 -8.19 7.54
C ARG A 30 -15.19 -7.37 7.69
N ASP A 31 -14.61 -7.34 8.89
CA ASP A 31 -13.38 -6.59 9.15
C ASP A 31 -12.11 -7.38 8.83
N LYS A 32 -12.24 -8.60 8.27
CA LYS A 32 -11.07 -9.36 7.82
C LYS A 32 -10.36 -8.62 6.70
N GLY A 33 -9.11 -8.24 6.97
CA GLY A 33 -8.23 -7.56 6.04
C GLY A 33 -6.89 -8.27 5.90
N LEU A 34 -6.04 -7.71 5.03
CA LEU A 34 -4.65 -8.13 4.90
C LEU A 34 -3.84 -7.51 6.04
N GLN A 35 -3.27 -8.35 6.89
CA GLN A 35 -2.46 -7.95 8.03
C GLN A 35 -1.01 -8.38 7.79
N THR A 36 -0.06 -7.46 8.00
CA THR A 36 1.37 -7.76 8.07
C THR A 36 1.66 -8.64 9.29
N SER A 37 2.38 -9.76 9.14
CA SER A 37 2.57 -10.74 10.24
C SER A 37 3.91 -10.70 10.93
N GLU A 38 4.88 -9.97 10.39
CA GLU A 38 6.28 -9.98 10.82
C GLU A 38 6.82 -8.55 10.98
N ASN A 39 7.62 -8.34 12.04
CA ASN A 39 8.27 -7.06 12.31
C ASN A 39 9.50 -6.86 11.43
N SER A 40 9.85 -5.59 11.14
CA SER A 40 11.07 -5.23 10.42
C SER A 40 11.22 -5.90 9.05
N LYS A 41 10.10 -6.07 8.35
CA LYS A 41 10.04 -6.68 7.01
C LYS A 41 9.51 -5.70 5.97
N PHE A 42 10.07 -5.79 4.78
CA PHE A 42 9.45 -5.21 3.59
C PHE A 42 8.33 -6.13 3.11
N TYR A 43 7.26 -5.53 2.60
CA TYR A 43 6.10 -6.22 2.07
C TYR A 43 5.88 -5.82 0.61
N ALA A 44 5.66 -6.79 -0.26
CA ALA A 44 5.41 -6.56 -1.67
C ALA A 44 4.37 -7.56 -2.17
N MET A 45 3.14 -7.08 -2.34
CA MET A 45 2.02 -7.86 -2.85
C MET A 45 1.14 -6.95 -3.72
N SER A 46 0.61 -7.48 -4.81
CA SER A 46 -0.22 -6.72 -5.75
C SER A 46 -1.41 -7.55 -6.23
N SER A 47 -2.49 -6.87 -6.63
CA SER A 47 -3.67 -7.50 -7.25
C SER A 47 -3.94 -6.79 -8.57
N ARG A 48 -4.16 -7.57 -9.63
CA ARG A 48 -4.61 -7.03 -10.91
C ARG A 48 -6.10 -6.74 -10.89
N PHE A 49 -6.50 -5.81 -11.74
CA PHE A 49 -7.87 -5.51 -12.12
C PHE A 49 -7.90 -5.20 -13.62
N LYS A 50 -9.10 -5.13 -14.22
CA LYS A 50 -9.26 -4.81 -15.65
C LYS A 50 -8.57 -3.48 -15.97
N PRO A 51 -7.59 -3.44 -16.89
CA PRO A 51 -6.91 -2.19 -17.24
C PRO A 51 -7.91 -1.13 -17.70
N PHE A 52 -7.67 0.12 -17.30
CA PHE A 52 -8.48 1.26 -17.69
C PHE A 52 -7.63 2.54 -17.74
N SER A 53 -8.20 3.60 -18.34
CA SER A 53 -7.66 4.96 -18.30
C SER A 53 -8.64 5.90 -17.63
N ASN A 54 -8.14 6.84 -16.83
CA ASN A 54 -8.93 7.92 -16.25
C ASN A 54 -8.93 9.20 -17.12
N LYS A 55 -8.49 9.14 -18.39
CA LYS A 55 -8.51 10.32 -19.28
C LYS A 55 -9.95 10.84 -19.40
N GLY A 56 -10.13 12.12 -19.08
CA GLY A 56 -11.45 12.78 -19.11
C GLY A 56 -12.42 12.31 -18.03
N LYS A 57 -11.95 11.58 -17.00
CA LYS A 57 -12.78 11.04 -15.92
C LYS A 57 -12.12 11.22 -14.56
N THR A 58 -12.94 11.35 -13.53
CA THR A 58 -12.45 11.36 -12.14
C THR A 58 -11.94 9.98 -11.73
N LEU A 59 -10.77 9.93 -11.08
CA LEU A 59 -10.23 8.73 -10.44
C LEU A 59 -10.41 8.83 -8.92
N VAL A 60 -11.00 7.81 -8.31
CA VAL A 60 -11.13 7.69 -6.86
C VAL A 60 -10.36 6.45 -6.40
N ILE A 61 -9.46 6.63 -5.44
CA ILE A 61 -8.71 5.55 -4.77
C ILE A 61 -9.06 5.61 -3.28
N GLN A 62 -9.67 4.56 -2.77
CA GLN A 62 -10.10 4.48 -1.38
C GLN A 62 -9.79 3.10 -0.80
N TYR A 63 -9.30 3.10 0.44
CA TYR A 63 -9.03 1.89 1.22
C TYR A 63 -8.95 2.27 2.71
N THR A 64 -8.97 1.27 3.58
CA THR A 64 -8.89 1.44 5.04
C THR A 64 -7.58 0.90 5.57
N VAL A 65 -6.97 1.60 6.53
CA VAL A 65 -5.77 1.16 7.25
C VAL A 65 -6.07 1.21 8.74
N LYS A 66 -5.67 0.15 9.46
CA LYS A 66 -5.77 0.06 10.92
C LYS A 66 -4.40 -0.34 11.49
N HIS A 67 -3.77 0.57 12.23
CA HIS A 67 -2.54 0.29 12.96
C HIS A 67 -2.84 -0.25 14.36
N GLU A 68 -3.36 -1.48 14.43
CA GLU A 68 -3.71 -2.14 15.70
C GLU A 68 -2.54 -2.26 16.69
N GLN A 69 -1.32 -2.41 16.16
CA GLN A 69 -0.10 -2.67 16.91
C GLN A 69 0.53 -1.41 17.53
N LYS A 70 -0.11 -0.23 17.42
CA LYS A 70 0.50 1.06 17.79
C LYS A 70 1.85 1.26 17.10
N ILE A 71 1.82 1.31 15.77
CA ILE A 71 3.02 1.34 14.93
C ILE A 71 3.95 2.51 15.29
N ASP A 72 5.24 2.22 15.37
CA ASP A 72 6.31 3.19 15.62
C ASP A 72 6.92 3.69 14.30
N CYS A 73 7.22 2.79 13.35
CA CYS A 73 7.66 3.12 12.01
C CYS A 73 7.18 2.10 10.96
N GLY A 74 6.46 2.57 9.95
CA GLY A 74 6.04 1.81 8.78
C GLY A 74 5.03 2.53 7.89
N GLY A 75 4.99 2.11 6.63
CA GLY A 75 4.10 2.65 5.61
C GLY A 75 2.75 1.92 5.57
N GLY A 76 1.67 2.68 5.33
CA GLY A 76 0.32 2.17 5.08
C GLY A 76 -0.23 2.62 3.72
N TYR A 77 0.65 2.97 2.77
CA TYR A 77 0.29 3.48 1.45
C TYR A 77 0.14 2.39 0.39
N VAL A 78 -0.62 2.70 -0.66
CA VAL A 78 -0.77 1.86 -1.86
C VAL A 78 -0.11 2.52 -3.06
N LYS A 79 0.25 1.70 -4.05
CA LYS A 79 0.77 2.14 -5.35
C LYS A 79 -0.13 1.63 -6.49
N ILE A 80 -0.37 2.48 -7.50
CA ILE A 80 -1.07 2.12 -8.74
C ILE A 80 -0.04 1.97 -9.85
N PHE A 81 -0.06 0.84 -10.54
CA PHE A 81 0.94 0.47 -11.54
C PHE A 81 0.34 0.36 -12.95
N SER A 82 1.22 0.30 -13.95
CA SER A 82 0.86 -0.11 -15.30
C SER A 82 0.31 -1.54 -15.33
N SER A 83 -0.56 -1.83 -16.30
CA SER A 83 -1.03 -3.20 -16.58
C SER A 83 0.12 -4.16 -16.90
N ASN A 84 1.27 -3.64 -17.33
CA ASN A 84 2.42 -4.46 -17.73
C ASN A 84 3.41 -4.70 -16.58
N LEU A 85 3.09 -4.30 -15.35
CA LEU A 85 3.91 -4.60 -14.17
C LEU A 85 4.15 -6.12 -14.08
N ASP A 86 5.39 -6.54 -13.91
CA ASP A 86 5.69 -7.89 -13.44
C ASP A 86 5.44 -7.99 -11.93
N GLN A 87 4.35 -8.65 -11.54
CA GLN A 87 3.96 -8.75 -10.13
C GLN A 87 4.94 -9.61 -9.31
N LYS A 88 5.60 -10.58 -9.95
CA LYS A 88 6.59 -11.44 -9.28
C LYS A 88 7.90 -10.70 -9.05
N ASN A 89 8.20 -9.67 -9.83
CA ASN A 89 9.40 -8.84 -9.67
C ASN A 89 9.09 -7.46 -9.04
N LEU A 90 7.98 -7.34 -8.30
CA LEU A 90 7.56 -6.09 -7.68
C LEU A 90 8.51 -5.68 -6.54
N SER A 91 9.04 -4.46 -6.59
CA SER A 91 9.96 -3.90 -5.60
C SER A 91 9.62 -2.44 -5.27
N GLY A 92 10.43 -1.82 -4.40
CA GLY A 92 10.33 -0.39 -4.09
C GLY A 92 10.54 0.50 -5.32
N ASP A 93 11.37 0.04 -6.26
CA ASP A 93 11.83 0.77 -7.45
C ASP A 93 10.93 0.55 -8.67
N SER A 94 10.00 -0.41 -8.60
CA SER A 94 9.04 -0.64 -9.69
C SER A 94 8.27 0.63 -10.01
N HIS A 95 8.25 0.99 -11.30
CA HIS A 95 7.58 2.21 -11.77
C HIS A 95 6.07 2.16 -11.48
N TYR A 96 5.60 3.15 -10.72
CA TYR A 96 4.19 3.36 -10.39
C TYR A 96 3.71 4.70 -10.96
N TYR A 97 2.41 4.82 -11.21
CA TYR A 97 1.76 6.07 -11.61
C TYR A 97 1.41 6.95 -10.40
N ILE A 98 0.86 6.33 -9.35
CA ILE A 98 0.37 7.03 -8.15
C ILE A 98 0.82 6.26 -6.91
N MET A 99 1.32 6.96 -5.90
CA MET A 99 1.50 6.45 -4.55
C MET A 99 0.67 7.29 -3.59
N PHE A 100 -0.19 6.65 -2.80
CA PHE A 100 -1.16 7.33 -1.96
C PHE A 100 -1.33 6.61 -0.62
N GLY A 101 -1.21 7.35 0.49
CA GLY A 101 -1.55 6.82 1.82
C GLY A 101 -0.68 7.29 2.98
N PRO A 102 -0.99 6.84 4.21
CA PRO A 102 -0.27 7.22 5.42
C PRO A 102 1.13 6.59 5.47
N ASP A 103 2.04 7.32 6.10
CA ASP A 103 3.40 6.91 6.40
C ASP A 103 3.79 7.48 7.76
N ILE A 104 4.17 6.58 8.66
CA ILE A 104 4.48 6.87 10.06
C ILE A 104 5.92 6.44 10.30
N CYS A 105 6.75 7.30 10.88
CA CYS A 105 8.05 6.91 11.40
C CYS A 105 8.45 7.88 12.52
N GLY A 106 8.38 7.38 13.75
CA GLY A 106 8.64 8.14 14.96
C GLY A 106 7.63 9.28 15.20
N SER A 107 8.08 10.29 15.96
CA SER A 107 7.29 11.50 16.25
C SER A 107 7.21 12.45 15.05
N GLU A 108 8.26 12.49 14.23
CA GLU A 108 8.47 13.49 13.17
C GLU A 108 7.73 13.16 11.88
N THR A 109 7.70 11.90 11.47
CA THR A 109 7.05 11.50 10.22
C THR A 109 5.66 10.96 10.51
N LYS A 110 4.64 11.79 10.26
CA LYS A 110 3.22 11.42 10.32
C LYS A 110 2.47 12.08 9.18
N LYS A 111 2.65 11.57 7.96
CA LYS A 111 2.16 12.22 6.74
C LYS A 111 1.35 11.29 5.84
N VAL A 112 0.49 11.88 5.01
CA VAL A 112 -0.13 11.19 3.88
C VAL A 112 0.67 11.52 2.63
N HIS A 113 1.27 10.50 2.01
CA HIS A 113 1.86 10.61 0.69
C HIS A 113 0.76 10.80 -0.35
N VAL A 114 0.98 11.74 -1.25
CA VAL A 114 0.30 11.85 -2.53
C VAL A 114 1.39 12.15 -3.55
N ILE A 115 1.82 11.13 -4.28
CA ILE A 115 2.93 11.22 -5.24
C ILE A 115 2.40 10.82 -6.61
N LEU A 116 2.57 11.71 -7.59
CA LEU A 116 2.25 11.46 -8.99
C LEU A 116 3.54 11.26 -9.77
N ASN A 117 3.65 10.18 -10.53
CA ASN A 117 4.79 9.97 -11.40
C ASN A 117 4.49 10.51 -12.80
N HIS A 118 5.28 11.47 -13.26
CA HIS A 118 5.15 12.07 -14.58
C HIS A 118 6.52 12.10 -15.26
N LYS A 119 6.60 11.61 -16.50
CA LYS A 119 7.87 11.50 -17.25
C LYS A 119 8.98 10.83 -16.44
N ASN A 120 8.66 9.73 -15.76
CA ASN A 120 9.55 8.96 -14.88
C ASN A 120 10.13 9.75 -13.70
N LYS A 121 9.51 10.86 -13.30
CA LYS A 121 9.89 11.64 -12.11
C LYS A 121 8.74 11.62 -11.09
N PRO A 122 9.02 11.27 -9.82
CA PRO A 122 8.03 11.38 -8.76
C PRO A 122 7.82 12.84 -8.37
N HIS A 123 6.56 13.27 -8.35
CA HIS A 123 6.14 14.60 -7.92
C HIS A 123 5.32 14.47 -6.63
N PRO A 124 5.94 14.67 -5.45
CA PRO A 124 5.22 14.66 -4.18
C PRO A 124 4.35 15.91 -4.04
N ILE A 125 3.23 15.77 -3.32
CA ILE A 125 2.41 16.89 -2.90
C ILE A 125 3.21 17.89 -2.08
N LYS A 126 3.05 19.18 -2.39
CA LYS A 126 3.73 20.28 -1.67
C LYS A 126 3.10 20.57 -0.31
N LYS A 127 1.81 20.29 -0.17
CA LYS A 127 1.05 20.53 1.06
C LYS A 127 1.23 19.35 2.03
N PRO A 128 1.69 19.57 3.27
CA PRO A 128 1.72 18.52 4.27
C PRO A 128 0.29 18.15 4.68
N ILE A 129 0.03 16.85 4.74
CA ILE A 129 -1.24 16.28 5.23
C ILE A 129 -0.87 15.31 6.35
N ARG A 130 -1.35 15.58 7.57
CA ARG A 130 -1.06 14.73 8.73
C ARG A 130 -1.93 13.47 8.68
N CYS A 131 -1.32 12.29 8.86
CA CYS A 131 -2.08 11.04 8.96
C CYS A 131 -2.59 10.79 10.39
N LYS A 132 -3.57 9.88 10.52
CA LYS A 132 -3.95 9.30 11.81
C LYS A 132 -2.85 8.33 12.26
N VAL A 133 -2.69 8.20 13.56
CA VAL A 133 -1.82 7.22 14.23
C VAL A 133 -2.72 6.25 14.98
#